data_AF-A0A167QBQ3-F1
#
_entry.id   AF-A0A167QBQ3-F1
#
_cell.length_a   1.000
_cell.length_b   1.000
_cell.length_c   1.000
_cell.angle_alpha   90.00
_cell.angle_beta   90.00
_cell.angle_gamma   90.00
#
_symmetry.space_group_name_H-M   'P 1'
#
loop_
_entity.id
_entity.type
_entity.pdbx_description
1 polymer ?
#
loop_
_entity_poly.entity_id
_entity_poly.type
_entity_poly.pdbx_seq_one_letter_code
_entity_poly.pdbx_strand_id
1 'polypeptide(L)'
;MIGFVEKLPVEWELQWKEMKTSSSRDLPIKEDYETSELEHKFAESVHDPELQPLLQAARGLLRFLPDSRITADEALAMLRDKVQE
;
A
#
# COMPACT_ATOMS: atom_id res chain seq x y z
N MET A 1 -3.60 3.70 -3.68
CA MET A 1 -3.55 2.91 -2.42
C MET A 1 -4.58 1.79 -2.46
N ILE A 2 -5.85 2.07 -2.75
CA ILE A 2 -6.86 1.02 -2.90
C ILE A 2 -6.48 0.06 -4.04
N GLY A 3 -6.45 -1.24 -3.79
CA GLY A 3 -5.99 -2.29 -4.71
C GLY A 3 -4.47 -2.33 -4.90
N PHE A 4 -3.80 -1.17 -4.77
CA PHE A 4 -2.34 -1.07 -4.90
C PHE A 4 -1.59 -1.54 -3.66
N VAL A 5 -1.99 -1.09 -2.47
CA VAL A 5 -1.37 -1.41 -1.16
C VAL A 5 -2.30 -2.25 -0.31
N GLU A 6 -3.58 -1.89 -0.29
CA GLU A 6 -4.58 -2.58 0.51
C GLU A 6 -5.98 -2.48 -0.11
N LYS A 7 -6.90 -3.29 0.40
CA LYS A 7 -8.30 -3.29 -0.03
C LYS A 7 -8.97 -1.97 0.36
N LEU A 8 -10.11 -1.70 -0.27
CA LEU A 8 -10.95 -0.57 0.11
C LEU A 8 -11.42 -0.77 1.55
N PRO A 9 -11.25 0.21 2.46
CA PRO A 9 -11.79 0.10 3.81
C PRO A 9 -13.32 0.13 3.79
N VAL A 10 -13.93 -0.62 4.70
CA VAL A 10 -15.38 -0.83 4.79
C VAL A 10 -16.12 0.51 4.96
N GLU A 11 -15.55 1.42 5.74
CA GLU A 11 -16.11 2.74 6.03
C GLU A 11 -16.16 3.68 4.81
N TRP A 12 -15.45 3.36 3.72
CA TRP A 12 -15.46 4.10 2.46
C TRP A 12 -16.21 3.38 1.32
N GLU A 13 -16.73 2.17 1.54
CA GLU A 13 -17.40 1.38 0.50
C GLU A 13 -18.61 2.10 -0.11
N LEU A 14 -19.42 2.76 0.72
CA LEU A 14 -20.62 3.45 0.26
C LEU A 14 -20.25 4.65 -0.63
N GLN A 15 -19.35 5.51 -0.15
CA GLN A 15 -18.87 6.69 -0.86
C GLN A 15 -18.18 6.28 -2.17
N TRP A 16 -17.41 5.19 -2.15
CA TRP A 16 -16.78 4.66 -3.35
C TRP A 16 -17.82 4.18 -4.37
N LYS A 17 -18.88 3.50 -3.94
CA LYS A 17 -19.98 3.06 -4.82
C LYS A 17 -20.69 4.25 -5.46
N GLU A 18 -21.00 5.29 -4.68
CA GLU A 18 -21.58 6.53 -5.18
C GLU A 18 -20.66 7.22 -6.20
N MET A 19 -19.37 7.32 -5.87
CA MET A 19 -18.37 7.91 -6.75
C MET A 19 -18.30 7.15 -8.09
N LYS A 20 -18.29 5.81 -8.06
CA LYS A 20 -18.35 4.96 -9.27
C LYS A 20 -19.58 5.26 -10.11
N THR A 21 -20.77 5.38 -9.49
CA THR A 21 -22.01 5.67 -10.23
C THR A 21 -22.07 7.08 -10.82
N SER A 22 -21.42 8.04 -10.19
CA SER A 22 -21.33 9.43 -10.67
C SER A 22 -20.24 9.65 -11.73
N SER A 23 -19.29 8.73 -11.83
CA SER A 23 -18.14 8.83 -12.73
C SER A 23 -18.55 8.46 -14.16
N SER A 24 -18.19 9.29 -15.12
CA SER A 24 -18.32 8.95 -16.56
C SER A 24 -17.25 7.97 -17.05
N ARG A 25 -16.31 7.57 -16.18
CA ARG A 25 -15.25 6.60 -16.47
C ARG A 25 -15.40 5.39 -15.56
N ASP A 26 -15.12 4.21 -16.11
CA ASP A 26 -14.95 3.02 -15.31
C ASP A 26 -13.72 3.18 -14.40
N LEU A 27 -13.93 2.96 -13.11
CA LEU A 27 -12.89 2.97 -12.08
C LEU A 27 -12.73 1.54 -11.54
N PRO A 28 -12.07 0.63 -12.30
CA PRO A 28 -11.87 -0.73 -11.86
C PRO A 28 -10.93 -0.73 -10.65
N ILE A 29 -11.41 -1.21 -9.51
CA ILE A 29 -10.53 -1.65 -8.43
C ILE A 29 -10.31 -3.13 -8.64
N LYS A 30 -9.04 -3.50 -8.62
CA LYS A 30 -8.60 -4.88 -8.52
C LYS A 30 -8.80 -5.36 -7.08
N GLU A 31 -9.98 -5.91 -6.79
CA GLU A 31 -10.38 -6.36 -5.44
C GLU A 31 -9.92 -7.80 -5.11
N ASP A 32 -9.56 -8.58 -6.14
CA ASP A 32 -9.33 -10.04 -6.06
C ASP A 32 -7.88 -10.48 -5.82
N TYR A 33 -6.96 -9.57 -5.50
CA TYR A 33 -5.58 -9.99 -5.27
C TYR A 33 -5.39 -10.47 -3.82
N GLU A 34 -4.84 -11.68 -3.67
CA GLU A 34 -4.37 -12.19 -2.37
C GLU A 34 -3.15 -11.39 -1.87
N THR A 35 -2.37 -10.83 -2.78
CA THR A 35 -1.19 -9.98 -2.51
C THR A 35 -1.35 -8.60 -3.14
N SER A 36 -0.92 -7.55 -2.45
CA SER A 36 -1.05 -6.19 -2.97
C SER A 36 -0.25 -5.99 -4.27
N GLU A 37 -0.72 -5.13 -5.20
CA GLU A 37 0.03 -4.83 -6.43
C GLU A 37 1.43 -4.27 -6.13
N LEU A 38 1.59 -3.57 -5.00
CA LEU A 38 2.88 -3.12 -4.48
C LEU A 38 3.82 -4.30 -4.21
N GLU A 39 3.37 -5.32 -3.49
CA GLU A 39 4.19 -6.52 -3.21
C GLU A 39 4.54 -7.26 -4.49
N HIS A 40 3.59 -7.38 -5.43
CA HIS A 40 3.85 -8.01 -6.72
C HIS A 40 4.95 -7.27 -7.49
N LYS A 41 4.80 -5.95 -7.68
CA LYS A 41 5.79 -5.14 -8.39
C LYS A 41 7.15 -5.12 -7.69
N PHE A 42 7.15 -5.12 -6.36
CA PHE A 42 8.38 -5.18 -5.59
C PHE A 42 9.09 -6.52 -5.81
N ALA A 43 8.38 -7.64 -5.74
CA ALA A 43 8.94 -8.96 -5.99
C ALA A 43 9.46 -9.13 -7.43
N GLU A 44 8.78 -8.53 -8.42
CA GLU A 44 9.23 -8.55 -9.81
C GLU A 44 10.48 -7.70 -10.07
N SER A 45 10.58 -6.55 -9.40
CA SER A 45 11.58 -5.52 -9.73
C SER A 45 12.79 -5.50 -8.78
N VAL A 46 12.65 -6.08 -7.59
CA VAL A 46 13.64 -6.01 -6.52
C VAL A 46 14.06 -7.41 -6.12
N HIS A 47 15.28 -7.77 -6.49
CA HIS A 47 15.87 -9.07 -6.17
C HIS A 47 16.83 -9.01 -4.96
N ASP A 48 17.19 -7.80 -4.54
CA ASP A 48 18.10 -7.59 -3.42
C ASP A 48 17.36 -7.78 -2.07
N PRO A 49 17.72 -8.79 -1.26
CA PRO A 49 17.12 -9.01 0.05
C PRO A 49 17.40 -7.88 1.05
N GLU A 50 18.44 -7.07 0.84
CA GLU A 50 18.72 -5.90 1.68
C GLU A 50 17.69 -4.79 1.51
N LEU A 51 16.98 -4.77 0.39
CA LEU A 51 15.94 -3.79 0.12
C LEU A 51 14.57 -4.20 0.71
N GLN A 52 14.42 -5.40 1.27
CA GLN A 52 13.15 -5.86 1.87
C GLN A 52 12.53 -4.89 2.90
N PRO A 53 13.29 -4.20 3.77
CA PRO A 53 12.72 -3.21 4.69
C PRO A 53 12.00 -2.06 3.98
N LEU A 54 12.39 -1.71 2.74
CA LEU A 54 11.70 -0.68 1.95
C LEU A 54 10.26 -1.08 1.63
N LEU A 55 9.98 -2.38 1.44
CA LEU A 55 8.61 -2.85 1.21
C LEU A 55 7.75 -2.60 2.45
N GLN A 56 8.28 -2.88 3.65
CA GLN A 56 7.55 -2.66 4.91
C GLN A 56 7.32 -1.16 5.16
N ALA A 57 8.36 -0.34 4.98
CA ALA A 57 8.25 1.11 5.11
C ALA A 57 7.25 1.70 4.10
N ALA A 58 7.31 1.28 2.83
CA ALA A 58 6.38 1.73 1.79
C ALA A 58 4.93 1.34 2.12
N ARG A 59 4.68 0.11 2.58
CA ARG A 59 3.34 -0.33 3.00
C ARG A 59 2.80 0.50 4.17
N GLY A 60 3.63 0.79 5.16
CA GLY A 60 3.24 1.59 6.31
C GLY A 60 2.90 3.04 5.93
N LEU A 61 3.74 3.67 5.10
CA LEU A 61 3.55 5.07 4.67
C LEU A 61 2.36 5.23 3.72
N LEU A 62 2.08 4.20 2.90
CA LEU A 62 1.02 4.18 1.90
C LEU A 62 -0.23 3.43 2.36
N ARG A 63 -0.49 3.37 3.68
CA ARG A 63 -1.81 2.97 4.18
C ARG A 63 -2.86 3.96 3.73
N PHE A 64 -4.03 3.46 3.33
CA PHE A 64 -5.15 4.25 2.85
C PHE A 64 -5.61 5.22 3.94
N LEU A 65 -5.92 4.70 5.13
CA LEU A 65 -6.37 5.52 6.25
C LEU A 65 -5.20 6.32 6.82
N PRO A 66 -5.31 7.66 6.93
CA PRO A 66 -4.24 8.49 7.48
C PRO A 66 -3.81 8.06 8.88
N ASP A 67 -4.77 7.70 9.73
CA ASP A 67 -4.53 7.34 11.14
C ASP A 67 -3.79 6.01 11.31
N SER A 68 -3.76 5.16 10.27
CA SER A 68 -3.01 3.91 10.27
C SER A 68 -1.64 4.01 9.61
N ARG A 69 -1.27 5.18 9.07
CA ARG A 69 0.05 5.40 8.47
C ARG A 69 1.11 5.52 9.56
N ILE A 70 2.27 4.95 9.28
CA ILE A 70 3.46 5.22 10.09
C ILE A 70 4.01 6.61 9.78
N THR A 71 4.73 7.17 10.73
CA THR A 71 5.48 8.42 10.59
C THR A 71 6.76 8.21 9.77
N ALA A 72 7.35 9.32 9.33
CA ALA A 72 8.65 9.28 8.66
C ALA A 72 9.76 8.75 9.59
N ASP A 73 9.72 9.08 10.88
CA ASP A 73 10.69 8.60 11.87
C ASP A 73 10.59 7.08 12.08
N GLU A 74 9.38 6.54 12.20
CA GLU A 74 9.15 5.09 12.29
C GLU A 74 9.62 4.37 11.02
N ALA A 75 9.32 4.93 9.84
CA ALA A 75 9.79 4.39 8.57
C ALA A 75 11.33 4.39 8.49
N LEU A 76 11.98 5.47 8.92
CA LEU A 76 13.46 5.55 8.96
C LEU A 76 14.05 4.55 9.95
N ALA A 77 13.42 4.31 11.09
CA ALA A 77 13.86 3.29 12.05
C ALA A 77 13.85 1.89 11.41
N MET A 78 12.80 1.54 10.67
CA MET A 78 12.71 0.27 9.92
C MET A 78 13.84 0.07 8.90
N LEU A 79 14.37 1.16 8.33
CA LEU A 79 15.48 1.11 7.37
C LEU A 79 16.85 1.05 8.07
N ARG A 80 16.96 1.60 9.28
CA ARG A 80 18.23 1.71 10.02
C ARG A 80 18.61 0.44 10.76
N ASP A 81 17.63 -0.37 11.15
CA ASP A 81 17.87 -1.65 11.84
C ASP A 81 18.71 -2.65 11.00
N LYS A 82 18.91 -2.39 9.69
CA LYS A 82 19.78 -3.17 8.80
C LYS A 82 21.17 -2.57 8.53
N VAL A 83 21.42 -1.31 8.88
CA VAL A 83 22.70 -0.62 8.55
C VAL A 83 23.78 -0.87 9.62
N GLN A 84 23.51 -1.70 10.63
CA GLN A 84 24.38 -1.94 11.78
C GLN A 84 25.12 -3.29 11.80
N GLU A 85 25.17 -4.03 10.68
CA GLU A 85 25.98 -5.25 10.56
C GLU A 85 27.23 -5.07 9.69
#